data_AF-A0A932LLD2-F1
#
_entry.id   AF-A0A932LLD2-F1
#
_cell.length_a   1.000
_cell.length_b   1.000
_cell.length_c   1.000
_cell.angle_alpha   90.00
_cell.angle_beta   90.00
_cell.angle_gamma   90.00
#
_symmetry.space_group_name_H-M   'P 1'
#
loop_
_entity.id
_entity.type
_entity.pdbx_description
1 polymer ?
#
loop_
_entity_poly.entity_id
_entity_poly.type
_entity_poly.pdbx_seq_one_letter_code
_entity_poly.pdbx_strand_id
1 'polypeptide(L)'
;MEHMAPTWPHFANMVVGLWLTTSIFALGYRSTALQASDAVSGVLIIILSILSLSHRPWLKLWAPWTSSLVGLWLLFAPLVFWAPTSAVYSNDTLVGALVIVFAILVAMPGMRMVPGPDVPRGWSYNPSSWPQRAPIIVLALVGFFLSRQMTSFELHYITSFRDPFFGHGTMSVLTSAVSSAFPIPDAGLGAVAYMVEFLMGFMGDKTRWRTMPWMVTFFGILVVPLGVVSITLIILQPLAVGAWCTPCLIAAAAMLIMISLTLDEVAAMLQFLVQSHREGQSLWKVFWSGGALRETREAGTITVHPDVMHPMAMFWGVSLPWNLLIGASLGLWLMFAPSTLGSTGKAAHSDHLVGALILTVAVIALAEVGRAARFVNVLFGAWIIAAPWLLAGATTAATWNDMVAGTLVILLSFPRGPVIERYGSFEGYIR
;
A
#
# COMPACT_ATOMS: atom_id res chain seq x y z
N MET A 1 24.88 0.17 -25.75
CA MET A 1 23.87 1.08 -26.34
C MET A 1 23.11 1.69 -25.18
N GLU A 2 23.50 2.89 -24.73
CA GLU A 2 22.68 3.65 -23.78
C GLU A 2 21.31 3.82 -24.43
N HIS A 3 20.27 3.18 -23.88
CA HIS A 3 18.90 3.52 -24.25
C HIS A 3 18.74 5.00 -23.88
N MET A 4 18.79 5.88 -24.87
CA MET A 4 18.45 7.28 -24.67
C MET A 4 17.03 7.29 -24.12
N ALA A 5 16.90 7.67 -22.84
CA ALA A 5 15.59 7.84 -22.23
C ALA A 5 14.72 8.66 -23.18
N PRO A 6 13.48 8.22 -23.45
CA PRO A 6 12.63 8.89 -24.41
C PRO A 6 12.45 10.35 -24.00
N THR A 7 12.60 11.28 -24.94
CA THR A 7 12.44 12.73 -24.69
C THR A 7 10.98 13.18 -24.79
N TRP A 8 10.14 12.42 -25.50
CA TRP A 8 8.71 12.68 -25.67
C TRP A 8 7.90 12.86 -24.36
N PRO A 9 8.22 12.20 -23.22
CA PRO A 9 7.48 12.38 -21.98
C PRO A 9 7.57 13.81 -21.44
N HIS A 10 8.70 14.49 -21.65
CA HIS A 10 8.83 15.90 -21.26
C HIS A 10 7.93 16.80 -22.11
N PHE A 11 7.79 16.53 -23.41
CA PHE A 11 6.83 17.24 -24.26
C PHE A 11 5.39 16.94 -23.85
N ALA A 12 5.07 15.69 -23.49
CA ALA A 12 3.76 15.34 -22.95
C ALA A 12 3.45 16.14 -21.67
N ASN A 13 4.42 16.28 -20.76
CA ASN A 13 4.26 17.12 -19.57
C ASN A 13 4.07 18.61 -19.89
N MET A 14 4.71 19.16 -20.93
CA MET A 14 4.41 20.52 -21.37
C MET A 14 2.95 20.67 -21.79
N VAL A 15 2.41 19.69 -22.53
CA VAL A 15 0.99 19.68 -22.94
C VAL A 15 0.08 19.55 -21.73
N VAL A 16 0.42 18.69 -20.77
CA VAL A 16 -0.34 18.52 -19.52
C VAL A 16 -0.30 19.80 -18.66
N GLY A 17 0.85 20.48 -18.59
CA GLY A 17 0.98 21.78 -17.93
C GLY A 17 0.17 22.87 -18.60
N LEU A 18 0.13 22.91 -19.94
CA LEU A 18 -0.71 23.82 -20.71
C LEU A 18 -2.21 23.50 -20.54
N TRP A 19 -2.57 22.23 -20.49
CA TRP A 19 -3.93 21.79 -20.17
C TRP A 19 -4.34 22.31 -18.79
N LEU A 20 -3.49 22.18 -17.78
CA LEU A 20 -3.79 22.66 -16.42
C LEU A 20 -3.97 24.19 -16.38
N THR A 21 -3.07 24.96 -17.01
CA THR A 21 -3.18 26.44 -17.02
C THR A 21 -4.43 26.93 -17.76
N THR A 22 -4.82 26.24 -18.84
CA THR A 22 -6.03 26.60 -19.60
C THR A 22 -7.32 26.11 -18.94
N SER A 23 -7.25 25.01 -18.17
CA SER A 23 -8.39 24.45 -17.42
C SER A 23 -9.00 25.44 -16.44
N ILE A 24 -8.21 26.41 -15.96
CA ILE A 24 -8.66 27.51 -15.10
C ILE A 24 -9.85 28.27 -15.70
N PHE A 25 -9.82 28.48 -17.02
CA PHE A 25 -10.87 29.21 -17.73
C PHE A 25 -12.04 28.30 -18.15
N ALA A 26 -11.84 26.98 -18.13
CA ALA A 26 -12.80 25.99 -18.63
C ALA A 26 -13.62 25.31 -17.53
N LEU A 27 -13.05 25.07 -16.35
CA LEU A 27 -13.64 24.22 -15.30
C LEU A 27 -14.43 24.98 -14.22
N GLY A 28 -14.59 26.31 -14.37
CA GLY A 28 -15.42 27.11 -13.48
C GLY A 28 -14.94 27.10 -12.02
N TYR A 29 -13.67 27.44 -11.79
CA TYR A 29 -13.06 27.50 -10.46
C TYR A 29 -13.87 28.43 -9.53
N ARG A 30 -14.19 27.95 -8.33
CA ARG A 30 -14.86 28.73 -7.28
C ARG A 30 -13.96 29.11 -6.11
N SER A 31 -12.70 28.68 -6.13
CA SER A 31 -11.68 29.00 -5.13
C SER A 31 -10.50 29.69 -5.80
N THR A 32 -10.19 30.91 -5.36
CA THR A 32 -9.06 31.71 -5.89
C THR A 32 -7.71 31.09 -5.51
N ALA A 33 -7.61 30.46 -4.34
CA ALA A 33 -6.39 29.79 -3.89
C ALA A 33 -6.07 28.56 -4.76
N LEU A 34 -7.08 27.74 -5.07
CA LEU A 34 -6.91 26.57 -5.93
C LEU A 34 -6.61 26.98 -7.38
N GLN A 35 -7.28 28.04 -7.87
CA GLN A 35 -6.99 28.63 -9.17
C GLN A 35 -5.52 29.09 -9.29
N ALA A 36 -5.00 29.77 -8.26
CA ALA A 36 -3.60 30.21 -8.23
C ALA A 36 -2.64 29.01 -8.14
N SER A 37 -2.97 28.00 -7.32
CA SER A 37 -2.20 26.76 -7.21
C SER A 37 -2.03 26.09 -8.57
N ASP A 38 -3.11 25.97 -9.34
CA ASP A 38 -3.07 25.25 -10.62
C ASP A 38 -2.40 26.08 -11.72
N ALA A 39 -2.56 27.40 -11.68
CA ALA A 39 -1.84 28.31 -12.58
C ALA A 39 -0.33 28.16 -12.40
N VAL A 40 0.12 28.26 -11.14
CA VAL A 40 1.54 28.15 -10.77
C VAL A 40 2.05 26.76 -11.09
N SER A 41 1.32 25.70 -10.72
CA SER A 41 1.72 24.32 -10.99
C SER A 41 1.84 24.04 -12.49
N GLY A 42 0.88 24.49 -13.31
CA GLY A 42 0.92 24.31 -14.76
C GLY A 42 2.11 25.01 -15.41
N VAL A 43 2.41 26.25 -15.02
CA VAL A 43 3.60 26.98 -15.49
C VAL A 43 4.89 26.30 -15.03
N LEU A 44 4.97 25.86 -13.76
CA LEU A 44 6.12 25.14 -13.23
C LEU A 44 6.36 23.84 -13.99
N ILE A 45 5.33 23.06 -14.29
CA ILE A 45 5.45 21.82 -15.07
C ILE A 45 6.04 22.11 -16.45
N ILE A 46 5.58 23.17 -17.14
CA ILE A 46 6.12 23.56 -18.46
C ILE A 46 7.61 23.92 -18.33
N ILE A 47 7.97 24.79 -17.39
CA ILE A 47 9.36 25.24 -17.20
C ILE A 47 10.26 24.05 -16.85
N LEU A 48 9.87 23.22 -15.88
CA LEU A 48 10.66 22.05 -15.46
C LEU A 48 10.78 21.01 -16.58
N SER A 49 9.75 20.85 -17.42
CA SER A 49 9.82 19.99 -18.60
C SER A 49 10.80 20.52 -19.64
N ILE A 50 10.88 21.83 -19.85
CA ILE A 50 11.87 22.46 -20.74
C ILE A 50 13.29 22.25 -20.18
N LEU A 51 13.46 22.46 -18.87
CA LEU A 51 14.75 22.25 -18.20
C LEU A 51 15.21 20.78 -18.27
N SER A 52 14.27 19.83 -18.27
CA SER A 52 14.57 18.39 -18.40
C SER A 52 15.17 18.02 -19.76
N LEU A 53 14.91 18.82 -20.80
CA LEU A 53 15.51 18.66 -22.13
C LEU A 53 16.92 19.26 -22.25
N SER A 54 17.42 19.93 -21.21
CA SER A 54 18.74 20.56 -21.23
C SER A 54 19.86 19.52 -21.33
N HIS A 55 20.95 19.87 -22.03
CA HIS A 55 22.17 19.07 -22.10
C HIS A 55 22.93 18.99 -20.76
N ARG A 56 22.57 19.80 -19.75
CA ARG A 56 23.24 19.78 -18.45
C ARG A 56 22.80 18.55 -17.64
N PRO A 57 23.74 17.67 -17.23
CA PRO A 57 23.40 16.39 -16.59
C PRO A 57 22.65 16.56 -15.25
N TRP A 58 22.95 17.63 -14.50
CA TRP A 58 22.26 17.92 -13.25
C TRP A 58 20.78 18.31 -13.47
N LEU A 59 20.48 19.13 -14.47
CA LEU A 59 19.09 19.53 -14.79
C LEU A 59 18.28 18.33 -15.31
N LYS A 60 18.89 17.49 -16.14
CA LYS A 60 18.28 16.27 -16.67
C LYS A 60 17.88 15.28 -15.57
N LEU A 61 18.64 15.25 -14.47
CA LEU A 61 18.29 14.44 -13.30
C LEU A 61 17.25 15.14 -12.42
N TRP A 62 17.49 16.40 -12.04
CA TRP A 62 16.70 17.09 -11.02
C TRP A 62 15.31 17.53 -11.49
N ALA A 63 15.19 18.07 -12.70
CA ALA A 63 13.95 18.70 -13.16
C ALA A 63 12.75 17.73 -13.26
N PRO A 64 12.92 16.46 -13.70
CA PRO A 64 11.80 15.51 -13.68
C PRO A 64 11.39 15.10 -12.26
N TRP A 65 12.33 14.97 -11.31
CA TRP A 65 12.00 14.74 -9.90
C TRP A 65 11.22 15.91 -9.29
N THR A 66 11.62 17.15 -9.60
CA THR A 66 10.84 18.32 -9.17
C THR A 66 9.46 18.34 -9.82
N SER A 67 9.33 17.92 -11.08
CA SER A 67 8.04 17.82 -11.75
C SER A 67 7.13 16.79 -11.08
N SER A 68 7.66 15.65 -10.63
CA SER A 68 6.87 14.66 -9.90
C SER A 68 6.42 15.16 -8.52
N LEU A 69 7.20 16.03 -7.86
CA LEU A 69 6.75 16.71 -6.63
C LEU A 69 5.60 17.69 -6.90
N VAL A 70 5.62 18.40 -8.04
CA VAL A 70 4.46 19.23 -8.45
C VAL A 70 3.26 18.35 -8.76
N GLY A 71 3.45 17.20 -9.42
CA GLY A 71 2.40 16.22 -9.63
C GLY A 71 1.81 15.67 -8.33
N LEU A 72 2.66 15.38 -7.34
CA LEU A 72 2.25 14.97 -6.00
C LEU A 72 1.47 16.08 -5.29
N TRP A 73 1.92 17.33 -5.41
CA TRP A 73 1.18 18.49 -4.90
C TRP A 73 -0.21 18.57 -5.51
N LEU A 74 -0.38 18.34 -6.82
CA LEU A 74 -1.69 18.35 -7.47
C LEU A 74 -2.63 17.25 -6.96
N LEU A 75 -2.11 16.11 -6.48
CA LEU A 75 -2.94 15.10 -5.80
C LEU A 75 -3.48 15.61 -4.44
N PHE A 76 -2.72 16.47 -3.75
CA PHE A 76 -3.09 17.02 -2.44
C PHE A 76 -3.84 18.36 -2.50
N ALA A 77 -3.54 19.21 -3.48
CA ALA A 77 -4.08 20.56 -3.61
C ALA A 77 -5.61 20.63 -3.48
N PRO A 78 -6.41 19.80 -4.20
CA PRO A 78 -7.86 19.85 -4.06
C PRO A 78 -8.36 19.37 -2.69
N LEU A 79 -7.57 18.59 -1.94
CA LEU A 79 -7.92 18.17 -0.58
C LEU A 79 -7.59 19.28 0.43
N VAL A 80 -6.40 19.88 0.31
CA VAL A 80 -5.93 20.98 1.18
C VAL A 80 -6.83 22.21 1.05
N PHE A 81 -7.23 22.54 -0.19
CA PHE A 81 -8.10 23.69 -0.45
C PHE A 81 -9.59 23.36 -0.42
N TRP A 82 -9.97 22.14 -0.03
CA TRP A 82 -11.37 21.69 0.02
C TRP A 82 -12.12 22.04 -1.28
N ALA A 83 -11.66 21.44 -2.39
CA ALA A 83 -12.07 21.82 -3.73
C ALA A 83 -13.59 21.90 -3.86
N PRO A 84 -14.15 23.03 -4.33
CA PRO A 84 -15.59 23.26 -4.34
C PRO A 84 -16.32 22.54 -5.49
N THR A 85 -15.59 21.99 -6.47
CA THR A 85 -16.18 21.34 -7.65
C THR A 85 -15.50 20.01 -7.94
N SER A 86 -16.31 19.01 -8.28
CA SER A 86 -15.85 17.65 -8.62
C SER A 86 -15.00 17.61 -9.90
N ALA A 87 -15.25 18.55 -10.81
CA ALA A 87 -14.49 18.70 -12.05
C ALA A 87 -13.03 19.05 -11.77
N VAL A 88 -12.78 20.04 -10.89
CA VAL A 88 -11.42 20.46 -10.52
C VAL A 88 -10.72 19.34 -9.74
N TYR A 89 -11.38 18.74 -8.74
CA TYR A 89 -10.81 17.61 -8.00
C TYR A 89 -10.39 16.45 -8.93
N SER A 90 -11.24 16.07 -9.89
CA SER A 90 -10.93 14.99 -10.82
C SER A 90 -9.82 15.38 -11.81
N ASN A 91 -9.81 16.64 -12.26
CA ASN A 91 -8.79 17.16 -13.16
C ASN A 91 -7.41 17.16 -12.48
N ASP A 92 -7.30 17.72 -11.28
CA ASP A 92 -6.02 17.82 -10.57
C ASP A 92 -5.46 16.45 -10.21
N THR A 93 -6.34 15.52 -9.80
CA THR A 93 -5.95 14.13 -9.55
C THR A 93 -5.39 13.46 -10.82
N LEU A 94 -6.05 13.64 -11.96
CA LEU A 94 -5.62 13.05 -13.24
C LEU A 94 -4.33 13.71 -13.75
N VAL A 95 -4.26 15.03 -13.75
CA VAL A 95 -3.09 15.81 -14.17
C VAL A 95 -1.90 15.47 -13.28
N GLY A 96 -2.08 15.44 -11.96
CA GLY A 96 -1.03 15.05 -11.01
C GLY A 96 -0.47 13.67 -11.30
N ALA A 97 -1.35 12.68 -11.54
CA ALA A 97 -0.93 11.33 -11.92
C ALA A 97 -0.18 11.30 -13.26
N LEU A 98 -0.68 11.97 -14.30
CA LEU A 98 -0.03 12.04 -15.61
C LEU A 98 1.35 12.70 -15.54
N VAL A 99 1.47 13.79 -14.77
CA VAL A 99 2.74 14.48 -14.56
C VAL A 99 3.77 13.53 -13.95
N ILE A 100 3.40 12.77 -12.91
CA ILE A 100 4.26 11.77 -12.28
C ILE A 100 4.64 10.68 -13.29
N VAL A 101 3.66 10.17 -14.06
CA VAL A 101 3.89 9.13 -15.07
C VAL A 101 4.94 9.57 -16.09
N PHE A 102 4.76 10.72 -16.72
CA PHE A 102 5.69 11.16 -17.76
C PHE A 102 7.01 11.67 -17.17
N ALA A 103 7.02 12.25 -15.97
CA ALA A 103 8.22 12.80 -15.36
C ALA A 103 9.20 11.73 -14.87
N ILE A 104 8.72 10.68 -14.18
CA ILE A 104 9.60 9.70 -13.53
C ILE A 104 9.36 8.25 -13.94
N LEU A 105 8.12 7.83 -14.25
CA LEU A 105 7.86 6.43 -14.64
C LEU A 105 8.34 6.14 -16.07
N VAL A 106 8.07 7.04 -17.02
CA VAL A 106 8.44 6.84 -18.43
C VAL A 106 9.84 7.38 -18.73
N ALA A 107 10.18 8.58 -18.23
CA ALA A 107 11.48 9.19 -18.49
C ALA A 107 12.63 8.55 -17.68
N MET A 108 12.32 7.88 -16.55
CA MET A 108 13.27 7.09 -15.75
C MET A 108 14.62 7.80 -15.46
N PRO A 109 14.61 9.03 -14.93
CA PRO A 109 15.81 9.83 -14.75
C PRO A 109 16.79 9.19 -13.75
N GLY A 110 18.04 8.98 -14.17
CA GLY A 110 19.12 8.53 -13.28
C GLY A 110 19.19 7.03 -13.01
N MET A 111 18.34 6.22 -13.64
CA MET A 111 18.41 4.77 -13.50
C MET A 111 19.60 4.18 -14.27
N ARG A 112 20.38 3.32 -13.60
CA ARG A 112 21.47 2.56 -14.20
C ARG A 112 21.09 1.09 -14.25
N MET A 113 20.98 0.54 -15.46
CA MET A 113 20.87 -0.90 -15.64
C MET A 113 22.26 -1.51 -15.46
N VAL A 114 22.54 -1.98 -14.24
CA VAL A 114 23.78 -2.70 -13.93
C VAL A 114 23.57 -4.17 -14.30
N PRO A 115 24.44 -4.80 -15.11
CA PRO A 115 24.37 -6.24 -15.37
C PRO A 115 24.39 -7.05 -14.07
N GLY A 116 23.59 -8.11 -13.98
CA GLY A 116 23.48 -8.95 -12.80
C GLY A 116 22.28 -9.88 -12.88
N PRO A 117 22.12 -10.79 -11.91
CA PRO A 117 21.00 -11.71 -11.88
C PRO A 117 19.67 -10.97 -11.68
N ASP A 118 18.61 -11.51 -12.28
CA ASP A 118 17.25 -11.02 -12.10
C ASP A 118 16.64 -11.54 -10.79
N VAL A 119 17.02 -12.75 -10.39
CA VAL A 119 16.48 -13.44 -9.22
C VAL A 119 17.40 -13.25 -8.01
N PRO A 120 16.85 -12.97 -6.81
CA PRO A 120 17.64 -12.89 -5.59
C PRO A 120 18.33 -14.22 -5.27
N ARG A 121 19.50 -14.15 -4.62
CA ARG A 121 20.30 -15.36 -4.33
C ARG A 121 19.52 -16.35 -3.47
N GLY A 122 19.38 -17.59 -3.94
CA GLY A 122 18.71 -18.67 -3.21
C GLY A 122 17.19 -18.69 -3.32
N TRP A 123 16.61 -17.81 -4.14
CA TRP A 123 15.17 -17.73 -4.34
C TRP A 123 14.70 -18.59 -5.51
N SER A 124 13.50 -19.16 -5.41
CA SER A 124 12.87 -19.93 -6.49
C SER A 124 12.15 -19.07 -7.54
N TYR A 125 11.81 -17.83 -7.21
CA TYR A 125 11.14 -16.88 -8.12
C TYR A 125 11.65 -15.45 -7.93
N ASN A 126 11.26 -14.54 -8.84
CA ASN A 126 11.58 -13.12 -8.74
C ASN A 126 10.40 -12.31 -8.16
N PRO A 127 10.54 -11.74 -6.94
CA PRO A 127 9.48 -10.93 -6.33
C PRO A 127 9.23 -9.58 -7.03
N SER A 128 10.24 -9.01 -7.71
CA SER A 128 10.09 -7.77 -8.49
C SER A 128 9.57 -8.01 -9.92
N SER A 129 9.22 -9.25 -10.27
CA SER A 129 8.66 -9.56 -11.58
C SER A 129 7.35 -8.82 -11.82
N TRP A 130 6.99 -8.60 -13.09
CA TRP A 130 5.74 -7.92 -13.42
C TRP A 130 4.49 -8.71 -13.00
N PRO A 131 4.42 -10.06 -13.18
CA PRO A 131 3.31 -10.85 -12.69
C PRO A 131 3.05 -10.66 -11.18
N GLN A 132 4.10 -10.59 -10.37
CA GLN A 132 3.97 -10.38 -8.91
C GLN A 132 3.46 -8.99 -8.53
N ARG A 133 3.83 -7.96 -9.32
CA ARG A 133 3.39 -6.58 -9.07
C ARG A 133 1.98 -6.29 -9.57
N ALA A 134 1.53 -7.00 -10.61
CA ALA A 134 0.20 -6.82 -11.20
C ALA A 134 -0.96 -6.85 -10.18
N PRO A 135 -1.09 -7.85 -9.27
CA PRO A 135 -2.18 -7.85 -8.28
C PRO A 135 -2.09 -6.66 -7.33
N ILE A 136 -0.90 -6.25 -6.92
CA ILE A 136 -0.70 -5.10 -6.03
C ILE A 136 -1.18 -3.81 -6.71
N ILE A 137 -0.85 -3.63 -7.99
CA ILE A 137 -1.31 -2.50 -8.81
C ILE A 137 -2.84 -2.49 -8.94
N VAL A 138 -3.45 -3.65 -9.20
CA VAL A 138 -4.91 -3.76 -9.35
C VAL A 138 -5.61 -3.45 -8.03
N LEU A 139 -5.10 -3.98 -6.91
CA LEU A 139 -5.65 -3.74 -5.58
C LEU A 139 -5.52 -2.26 -5.18
N ALA A 140 -4.38 -1.61 -5.47
CA ALA A 140 -4.19 -0.18 -5.28
C ALA A 140 -5.21 0.62 -6.10
N LEU A 141 -5.48 0.22 -7.35
CA LEU A 141 -6.47 0.89 -8.19
C LEU A 141 -7.90 0.73 -7.65
N VAL A 142 -8.25 -0.45 -7.12
CA VAL A 142 -9.54 -0.67 -6.44
C VAL A 142 -9.65 0.23 -5.21
N GLY A 143 -8.61 0.28 -4.38
CA GLY A 143 -8.54 1.19 -3.22
C GLY A 143 -8.71 2.65 -3.63
N PHE A 144 -8.01 3.09 -4.69
CA PHE A 144 -8.12 4.45 -5.23
C PHE A 144 -9.55 4.79 -5.63
N PHE A 145 -10.24 3.93 -6.38
CA PHE A 145 -11.61 4.22 -6.82
C PHE A 145 -12.60 4.28 -5.67
N LEU A 146 -12.48 3.38 -4.69
CA LEU A 146 -13.33 3.39 -3.49
C LEU A 146 -13.08 4.66 -2.66
N SER A 147 -11.81 4.97 -2.39
CA SER A 147 -11.42 6.18 -1.67
C SER A 147 -11.88 7.44 -2.39
N ARG A 148 -11.61 7.57 -3.69
CA ARG A 148 -12.07 8.72 -4.51
C ARG A 148 -13.58 8.91 -4.43
N GLN A 149 -14.36 7.83 -4.44
CA GLN A 149 -15.82 7.91 -4.31
C GLN A 149 -16.21 8.42 -2.92
N MET A 150 -15.58 7.93 -1.85
CA MET A 150 -15.82 8.41 -0.48
C MET A 150 -15.41 9.88 -0.31
N THR A 151 -14.28 10.29 -0.89
CA THR A 151 -13.84 11.70 -0.91
C THR A 151 -14.88 12.61 -1.55
N SER A 152 -15.59 12.13 -2.59
CA SER A 152 -16.65 12.93 -3.22
C SER A 152 -17.82 13.22 -2.29
N PHE A 153 -18.06 12.36 -1.29
CA PHE A 153 -19.04 12.60 -0.22
C PHE A 153 -18.49 13.58 0.82
N GLU A 154 -17.24 13.40 1.28
CA GLU A 154 -16.59 14.31 2.24
C GLU A 154 -16.43 15.74 1.71
N LEU A 155 -16.16 15.90 0.41
CA LEU A 155 -16.13 17.19 -0.28
C LEU A 155 -17.53 17.71 -0.68
N HIS A 156 -18.60 17.03 -0.26
CA HIS A 156 -19.99 17.43 -0.48
C HIS A 156 -20.42 17.52 -1.94
N TYR A 157 -19.78 16.78 -2.86
CA TYR A 157 -20.22 16.68 -4.26
C TYR A 157 -21.45 15.79 -4.41
N ILE A 158 -21.55 14.79 -3.54
CA ILE A 158 -22.71 13.91 -3.40
C ILE A 158 -23.25 14.02 -1.99
N THR A 159 -24.57 14.00 -1.85
CA THR A 159 -25.26 14.16 -0.55
C THR A 159 -25.63 12.83 0.09
N SER A 160 -25.50 11.72 -0.64
CA SER A 160 -25.82 10.39 -0.14
C SER A 160 -24.86 9.35 -0.72
N PHE A 161 -24.55 8.33 0.09
CA PHE A 161 -23.72 7.21 -0.31
C PHE A 161 -24.52 5.91 -0.20
N ARG A 162 -24.52 5.10 -1.26
CA ARG A 162 -25.25 3.82 -1.27
C ARG A 162 -24.33 2.71 -0.78
N ASP A 163 -24.49 2.31 0.49
CA ASP A 163 -23.80 1.14 1.05
C ASP A 163 -24.62 -0.14 0.80
N PRO A 164 -24.06 -1.18 0.15
CA PRO A 164 -24.79 -2.40 -0.18
C PRO A 164 -25.11 -3.28 1.04
N PHE A 165 -24.35 -3.19 2.14
CA PHE A 165 -24.52 -4.05 3.31
C PHE A 165 -24.95 -3.28 4.56
N PHE A 166 -24.48 -2.05 4.76
CA PHE A 166 -24.67 -1.30 6.00
C PHE A 166 -25.58 -0.06 5.85
N GLY A 167 -26.25 0.12 4.71
CA GLY A 167 -27.24 1.20 4.51
C GLY A 167 -26.67 2.60 4.76
N HIS A 168 -27.07 3.23 5.87
CA HIS A 168 -26.56 4.56 6.26
C HIS A 168 -25.21 4.53 7.00
N GLY A 169 -24.68 3.34 7.33
CA GLY A 169 -23.47 3.17 8.12
C GLY A 169 -22.23 3.86 7.54
N THR A 170 -22.02 3.76 6.22
CA THR A 170 -20.92 4.49 5.54
C THR A 170 -21.02 6.00 5.78
N MET A 171 -22.22 6.60 5.66
CA MET A 171 -22.38 8.04 5.89
C MET A 171 -22.08 8.40 7.34
N SER A 172 -22.52 7.59 8.31
CA SER A 172 -22.19 7.81 9.73
C SER A 172 -20.68 7.76 10.01
N VAL A 173 -19.95 6.89 9.31
CA VAL A 173 -18.48 6.79 9.42
C VAL A 173 -17.81 8.03 8.80
N LEU A 174 -18.20 8.43 7.59
CA LEU A 174 -17.60 9.55 6.86
C LEU A 174 -17.94 10.93 7.47
N THR A 175 -19.03 11.05 8.24
CA THR A 175 -19.35 12.28 8.99
C THR A 175 -18.95 12.20 10.47
N SER A 176 -18.18 11.18 10.86
CA SER A 176 -17.82 10.97 12.25
C SER A 176 -16.78 11.99 12.75
N ALA A 177 -16.69 12.14 14.08
CA ALA A 177 -15.64 12.95 14.71
C ALA A 177 -14.22 12.42 14.41
N VAL A 178 -14.08 11.12 14.11
CA VAL A 178 -12.80 10.52 13.72
C VAL A 178 -12.37 11.00 12.33
N SER A 179 -13.28 10.96 11.35
CA SER A 179 -13.02 11.49 10.00
C SER A 179 -12.79 13.01 10.03
N SER A 180 -13.61 13.74 10.79
CA SER A 180 -13.50 15.19 10.95
C SER A 180 -12.28 15.67 11.77
N ALA A 181 -11.50 14.75 12.37
CA ALA A 181 -10.31 15.12 13.13
C ALA A 181 -9.12 15.50 12.24
N PHE A 182 -9.14 15.11 10.96
CA PHE A 182 -8.08 15.41 10.01
C PHE A 182 -8.32 16.78 9.33
N PRO A 183 -7.26 17.53 9.00
CA PRO A 183 -7.37 18.83 8.34
C PRO A 183 -7.81 18.73 6.87
N ILE A 184 -7.73 17.53 6.30
CA ILE A 184 -8.14 17.18 4.95
C ILE A 184 -9.06 15.95 5.01
N PRO A 185 -9.92 15.74 3.99
CA PRO A 185 -10.75 14.54 3.90
C PRO A 185 -9.89 13.26 4.02
N ASP A 186 -10.21 12.38 4.97
CA ASP A 186 -9.42 11.17 5.26
C ASP A 186 -9.56 10.12 4.16
N ALA A 187 -10.74 9.98 3.54
CA ALA A 187 -10.87 9.19 2.33
C ALA A 187 -10.05 9.80 1.18
N GLY A 188 -9.94 11.12 1.14
CA GLY A 188 -9.05 11.87 0.22
C GLY A 188 -7.59 11.49 0.40
N LEU A 189 -7.09 11.49 1.64
CA LEU A 189 -5.72 11.05 1.95
C LEU A 189 -5.50 9.59 1.53
N GLY A 190 -6.48 8.72 1.74
CA GLY A 190 -6.47 7.34 1.24
C GLY A 190 -6.36 7.27 -0.28
N ALA A 191 -7.12 8.10 -1.02
CA ALA A 191 -7.05 8.15 -2.48
C ALA A 191 -5.65 8.54 -2.97
N VAL A 192 -5.00 9.52 -2.32
CA VAL A 192 -3.63 9.91 -2.66
C VAL A 192 -2.65 8.76 -2.40
N ALA A 193 -2.75 8.10 -1.25
CA ALA A 193 -1.92 6.95 -0.92
C ALA A 193 -2.04 5.83 -1.96
N TYR A 194 -3.26 5.40 -2.27
CA TYR A 194 -3.51 4.37 -3.29
C TYR A 194 -3.03 4.77 -4.68
N MET A 195 -3.17 6.04 -5.07
CA MET A 195 -2.64 6.54 -6.34
C MET A 195 -1.10 6.46 -6.38
N VAL A 196 -0.43 6.85 -5.28
CA VAL A 196 1.03 6.75 -5.19
C VAL A 196 1.48 5.28 -5.21
N GLU A 197 0.79 4.38 -4.50
CA GLU A 197 1.06 2.92 -4.54
C GLU A 197 0.91 2.36 -5.95
N PHE A 198 -0.18 2.72 -6.63
CA PHE A 198 -0.44 2.35 -8.02
C PHE A 198 0.71 2.79 -8.93
N LEU A 199 1.14 4.06 -8.85
CA LEU A 199 2.23 4.59 -9.66
C LEU A 199 3.59 3.95 -9.32
N MET A 200 3.89 3.74 -8.03
CA MET A 200 5.13 3.09 -7.59
C MET A 200 5.20 1.63 -8.03
N GLY A 201 4.08 0.92 -8.14
CA GLY A 201 4.03 -0.46 -8.64
C GLY A 201 4.54 -0.59 -10.09
N PHE A 202 4.26 0.41 -10.94
CA PHE A 202 4.77 0.47 -12.32
C PHE A 202 6.23 0.92 -12.41
N MET A 203 6.80 1.48 -11.35
CA MET A 203 8.15 2.00 -11.38
C MET A 203 9.18 0.85 -11.35
N GLY A 204 10.10 0.85 -12.29
CA GLY A 204 11.23 -0.09 -12.32
C GLY A 204 10.96 -1.46 -12.95
N ASP A 205 12.05 -2.21 -13.09
CA ASP A 205 12.08 -3.50 -13.78
C ASP A 205 12.23 -4.68 -12.79
N LYS A 206 12.32 -5.90 -13.32
CA LYS A 206 12.56 -7.17 -12.61
C LYS A 206 13.76 -7.15 -11.66
N THR A 207 14.71 -6.24 -11.87
CA THR A 207 15.90 -6.07 -11.03
C THR A 207 15.77 -4.96 -9.98
N ARG A 208 14.57 -4.37 -9.82
CA ARG A 208 14.32 -3.23 -8.94
C ARG A 208 14.80 -3.45 -7.50
N TRP A 209 14.62 -4.65 -6.95
CA TRP A 209 15.10 -5.01 -5.60
C TRP A 209 16.60 -4.73 -5.38
N ARG A 210 17.42 -4.78 -6.45
CA ARG A 210 18.86 -4.45 -6.40
C ARG A 210 19.24 -3.12 -7.05
N THR A 211 18.51 -2.65 -8.06
CA THR A 211 18.83 -1.40 -8.77
C THR A 211 18.24 -0.17 -8.11
N MET A 212 17.15 -0.32 -7.37
CA MET A 212 16.49 0.76 -6.61
C MET A 212 16.04 0.32 -5.21
N PRO A 213 16.97 -0.08 -4.31
CA PRO A 213 16.61 -0.44 -2.94
C PRO A 213 15.83 0.67 -2.23
N TRP A 214 16.23 1.93 -2.42
CA TRP A 214 15.55 3.10 -1.86
C TRP A 214 14.04 3.12 -2.19
N MET A 215 13.68 2.77 -3.42
CA MET A 215 12.30 2.85 -3.89
C MET A 215 11.46 1.69 -3.32
N VAL A 216 12.04 0.49 -3.23
CA VAL A 216 11.40 -0.64 -2.53
C VAL A 216 11.21 -0.31 -1.04
N THR A 217 12.17 0.35 -0.41
CA THR A 217 12.05 0.81 0.98
C THR A 217 10.90 1.79 1.15
N PHE A 218 10.80 2.84 0.32
CA PHE A 218 9.68 3.77 0.41
C PHE A 218 8.35 3.10 0.11
N PHE A 219 8.30 2.14 -0.81
CA PHE A 219 7.09 1.38 -1.10
C PHE A 219 6.65 0.56 0.12
N GLY A 220 7.59 -0.13 0.80
CA GLY A 220 7.30 -0.82 2.05
C GLY A 220 6.88 0.11 3.18
N ILE A 221 7.50 1.29 3.30
CA ILE A 221 7.12 2.33 4.29
C ILE A 221 5.75 2.95 3.98
N LEU A 222 5.38 3.03 2.71
CA LEU A 222 4.05 3.48 2.31
C LEU A 222 3.02 2.42 2.72
N VAL A 223 3.19 1.18 2.24
CA VAL A 223 2.21 0.10 2.40
C VAL A 223 2.06 -0.36 3.86
N VAL A 224 3.15 -0.55 4.61
CA VAL A 224 3.07 -1.14 5.96
C VAL A 224 2.53 -0.14 7.00
N PRO A 225 3.15 1.03 7.25
CA PRO A 225 2.59 2.09 8.08
C PRO A 225 1.17 2.55 7.69
N LEU A 226 0.90 2.81 6.41
CA LEU A 226 -0.46 3.21 6.01
C LEU A 226 -1.46 2.06 6.19
N GLY A 227 -1.03 0.82 6.00
CA GLY A 227 -1.78 -0.37 6.39
C GLY A 227 -2.19 -0.33 7.87
N VAL A 228 -1.25 -0.04 8.77
CA VAL A 228 -1.53 0.09 10.22
C VAL A 228 -2.54 1.21 10.51
N VAL A 229 -2.40 2.36 9.84
CA VAL A 229 -3.38 3.47 9.97
C VAL A 229 -4.75 3.02 9.47
N SER A 230 -4.83 2.36 8.32
CA SER A 230 -6.07 1.84 7.75
C SER A 230 -6.75 0.85 8.70
N ILE A 231 -6.00 -0.11 9.26
CA ILE A 231 -6.51 -1.06 10.26
C ILE A 231 -7.01 -0.33 11.50
N THR A 232 -6.29 0.69 11.96
CA THR A 232 -6.71 1.52 13.11
C THR A 232 -8.04 2.21 12.82
N LEU A 233 -8.23 2.78 11.62
CA LEU A 233 -9.48 3.42 11.23
C LEU A 233 -10.63 2.41 11.16
N ILE A 234 -10.42 1.20 10.66
CA ILE A 234 -11.43 0.12 10.70
C ILE A 234 -11.81 -0.22 12.13
N ILE A 235 -10.83 -0.37 13.02
CA ILE A 235 -11.07 -0.68 14.43
C ILE A 235 -11.91 0.43 15.07
N LEU A 236 -11.64 1.70 14.73
CA LEU A 236 -12.41 2.82 15.25
C LEU A 236 -13.86 2.88 14.73
N GLN A 237 -14.22 2.23 13.62
CA GLN A 237 -15.59 2.22 13.11
C GLN A 237 -16.61 1.66 14.13
N PRO A 238 -16.50 0.40 14.61
CA PRO A 238 -17.40 -0.10 15.64
C PRO A 238 -17.14 0.52 17.02
N LEU A 239 -15.88 0.89 17.35
CA LEU A 239 -15.52 1.38 18.68
C LEU A 239 -15.99 2.81 18.96
N ALA A 240 -15.78 3.71 18.01
CA ALA A 240 -16.00 5.15 18.19
C ALA A 240 -17.28 5.64 17.48
N VAL A 241 -17.64 5.03 16.34
CA VAL A 241 -18.81 5.45 15.54
C VAL A 241 -20.02 4.55 15.82
N GLY A 242 -19.81 3.26 16.07
CA GLY A 242 -20.90 2.28 16.20
C GLY A 242 -21.55 1.93 14.86
N ALA A 243 -20.85 2.15 13.75
CA ALA A 243 -21.31 1.87 12.40
C ALA A 243 -20.20 1.18 11.60
N TRP A 244 -20.58 0.56 10.48
CA TRP A 244 -19.66 -0.09 9.55
C TRP A 244 -19.73 0.56 8.18
N CYS A 245 -18.60 0.57 7.48
CA CYS A 245 -18.46 1.13 6.14
C CYS A 245 -17.97 0.05 5.16
N THR A 246 -18.86 -0.42 4.27
CA THR A 246 -18.49 -1.44 3.26
C THR A 246 -17.28 -1.05 2.42
N PRO A 247 -17.24 0.13 1.74
CA PRO A 247 -16.11 0.49 0.91
C PRO A 247 -14.81 0.61 1.72
N CYS A 248 -14.88 1.05 2.97
CA CYS A 248 -13.74 1.10 3.88
C CYS A 248 -13.18 -0.31 4.19
N LEU A 249 -14.06 -1.28 4.46
CA LEU A 249 -13.68 -2.67 4.69
C LEU A 249 -13.05 -3.32 3.44
N ILE A 250 -13.60 -3.05 2.25
CA ILE A 250 -13.04 -3.56 0.99
C ILE A 250 -11.66 -2.94 0.72
N ALA A 251 -11.52 -1.62 0.88
CA ALA A 251 -10.24 -0.93 0.70
C ALA A 251 -9.17 -1.47 1.68
N ALA A 252 -9.54 -1.67 2.94
CA ALA A 252 -8.64 -2.26 3.90
C ALA A 252 -8.27 -3.72 3.63
N ALA A 253 -9.22 -4.53 3.17
CA ALA A 253 -8.92 -5.89 2.74
C ALA A 253 -7.93 -5.90 1.57
N ALA A 254 -8.10 -5.00 0.60
CA ALA A 254 -7.15 -4.81 -0.48
C ALA A 254 -5.75 -4.44 0.06
N MET A 255 -5.67 -3.49 1.00
CA MET A 255 -4.41 -3.10 1.65
C MET A 255 -3.73 -4.26 2.40
N LEU A 256 -4.48 -5.06 3.16
CA LEU A 256 -3.94 -6.23 3.88
C LEU A 256 -3.35 -7.28 2.93
N ILE A 257 -4.03 -7.53 1.80
CA ILE A 257 -3.54 -8.44 0.75
C ILE A 257 -2.26 -7.85 0.13
N MET A 258 -2.25 -6.54 -0.16
CA MET A 258 -1.07 -5.85 -0.69
C MET A 258 0.13 -5.98 0.26
N ILE A 259 -0.06 -5.78 1.57
CA ILE A 259 1.02 -5.97 2.56
C ILE A 259 1.65 -7.37 2.38
N SER A 260 0.82 -8.40 2.31
CA SER A 260 1.32 -9.79 2.16
C SER A 260 2.11 -9.99 0.86
N LEU A 261 1.65 -9.40 -0.24
CA LEU A 261 2.29 -9.47 -1.55
C LEU A 261 3.55 -8.60 -1.69
N THR A 262 3.75 -7.60 -0.82
CA THR A 262 4.92 -6.70 -0.88
C THR A 262 6.09 -7.13 0.00
N LEU A 263 5.83 -7.99 1.00
CA LEU A 263 6.83 -8.40 1.99
C LEU A 263 8.02 -9.13 1.38
N ASP A 264 7.81 -9.89 0.31
CA ASP A 264 8.84 -10.66 -0.36
C ASP A 264 9.83 -9.75 -1.11
N GLU A 265 9.35 -8.73 -1.82
CA GLU A 265 10.20 -7.72 -2.47
C GLU A 265 11.02 -6.94 -1.44
N VAL A 266 10.42 -6.56 -0.31
CA VAL A 266 11.12 -5.91 0.80
C VAL A 266 12.19 -6.82 1.38
N ALA A 267 11.89 -8.10 1.62
CA ALA A 267 12.85 -9.06 2.15
C ALA A 267 14.00 -9.36 1.18
N ALA A 268 13.71 -9.49 -0.12
CA ALA A 268 14.74 -9.65 -1.14
C ALA A 268 15.69 -8.44 -1.20
N MET A 269 15.15 -7.22 -1.08
CA MET A 269 15.93 -5.99 -1.00
C MET A 269 16.78 -5.93 0.29
N LEU A 270 16.21 -6.29 1.45
CA LEU A 270 16.97 -6.36 2.70
C LEU A 270 18.09 -7.41 2.63
N GLN A 271 17.82 -8.58 2.05
CA GLN A 271 18.81 -9.61 1.80
C GLN A 271 19.96 -9.06 0.96
N PHE A 272 19.66 -8.34 -0.11
CA PHE A 272 20.65 -7.70 -0.98
C PHE A 272 21.53 -6.72 -0.20
N LEU A 273 20.93 -5.78 0.53
CA LEU A 273 21.68 -4.77 1.29
C LEU A 273 22.59 -5.41 2.35
N VAL A 274 22.10 -6.40 3.10
CA VAL A 274 22.91 -7.14 4.09
C VAL A 274 24.09 -7.86 3.42
N GLN A 275 23.88 -8.47 2.26
CA GLN A 275 24.96 -9.14 1.51
C GLN A 275 25.96 -8.15 0.93
N SER A 276 25.52 -7.02 0.38
CA SER A 276 26.40 -5.96 -0.12
C SER A 276 27.28 -5.38 0.99
N HIS A 277 26.73 -5.20 2.19
CA HIS A 277 27.51 -4.78 3.37
C HIS A 277 28.58 -5.82 3.74
N ARG A 278 28.23 -7.12 3.72
CA ARG A 278 29.18 -8.21 3.99
C ARG A 278 30.32 -8.29 2.97
N GLU A 279 30.07 -7.92 1.71
CA GLU A 279 31.08 -7.81 0.66
C GLU A 279 31.95 -6.52 0.79
N GLY A 280 31.73 -5.70 1.82
CA GLY A 280 32.47 -4.46 2.07
C GLY A 280 32.05 -3.29 1.17
N GLN A 281 30.89 -3.37 0.51
CA GLN A 281 30.37 -2.27 -0.30
C GLN A 281 29.75 -1.18 0.61
N SER A 282 29.85 0.09 0.18
CA SER A 282 29.20 1.20 0.90
C SER A 282 27.68 1.08 0.79
N LEU A 283 27.02 0.79 1.92
CA LEU A 283 25.56 0.69 2.02
C LEU A 283 24.83 1.91 1.47
N TRP A 284 25.32 3.12 1.77
CA TRP A 284 24.72 4.36 1.29
C TRP A 284 24.71 4.43 -0.24
N LYS A 285 25.85 4.10 -0.86
CA LYS A 285 25.95 4.10 -2.33
C LYS A 285 25.05 3.03 -2.96
N VAL A 286 25.04 1.83 -2.39
CA VAL A 286 24.21 0.70 -2.88
C VAL A 286 22.71 0.99 -2.70
N PHE A 287 22.32 1.62 -1.60
CA PHE A 287 20.94 1.98 -1.32
C PHE A 287 20.37 2.96 -2.36
N TRP A 288 21.11 4.03 -2.68
CA TRP A 288 20.65 5.07 -3.61
C TRP A 288 20.87 4.74 -5.09
N SER A 289 22.00 4.12 -5.43
CA SER A 289 22.37 3.85 -6.83
C SER A 289 22.13 2.41 -7.28
N GLY A 290 21.75 1.53 -6.35
CA GLY A 290 21.70 0.11 -6.59
C GLY A 290 23.08 -0.51 -6.80
N GLY A 291 23.10 -1.78 -7.18
CA GLY A 291 24.34 -2.47 -7.50
C GLY A 291 24.15 -3.90 -8.00
N ALA A 292 25.29 -4.60 -8.02
CA ALA A 292 25.37 -6.03 -8.21
C ALA A 292 26.33 -6.59 -7.15
N LEU A 293 26.05 -7.81 -6.71
CA LEU A 293 26.93 -8.52 -5.79
C LEU A 293 28.14 -9.06 -6.56
N ARG A 294 29.33 -9.01 -5.97
CA ARG A 294 30.60 -9.40 -6.62
C ARG A 294 30.72 -10.89 -6.87
N GLU A 295 30.16 -11.72 -5.98
CA GLU A 295 30.24 -13.18 -6.11
C GLU A 295 29.01 -13.79 -6.79
N THR A 296 29.06 -14.11 -8.07
CA THR A 296 28.10 -15.03 -8.70
C THR A 296 28.44 -16.49 -8.39
N ARG A 297 28.77 -16.83 -7.14
CA ARG A 297 28.99 -18.23 -6.77
C ARG A 297 27.66 -18.96 -6.93
N GLU A 298 27.59 -19.82 -7.95
CA GLU A 298 26.40 -20.57 -8.34
C GLU A 298 25.75 -21.18 -7.10
N ALA A 299 24.63 -20.61 -6.67
CA ALA A 299 23.74 -21.27 -5.73
C ALA A 299 23.27 -22.53 -6.48
N GLY A 300 23.69 -23.71 -6.01
CA GLY A 300 23.54 -24.97 -6.73
C GLY A 300 22.14 -25.11 -7.34
N THR A 301 22.09 -25.36 -8.65
CA THR A 301 20.91 -25.63 -9.51
C THR A 301 19.55 -25.53 -8.82
N ILE A 302 19.17 -24.33 -8.40
CA ILE A 302 17.80 -24.05 -7.99
C ILE A 302 16.99 -23.91 -9.28
N THR A 303 15.93 -24.71 -9.42
CA THR A 303 14.97 -24.54 -10.49
C THR A 303 14.21 -23.24 -10.26
N VAL A 304 14.57 -22.21 -11.02
CA VAL A 304 13.91 -20.91 -10.99
C VAL A 304 12.64 -20.99 -11.82
N HIS A 305 11.52 -20.52 -11.27
CA HIS A 305 10.26 -20.40 -12.00
C HIS A 305 10.42 -19.44 -13.19
N PRO A 306 9.93 -19.81 -14.38
CA PRO A 306 10.01 -18.95 -15.55
C PRO A 306 9.15 -17.70 -15.34
N ASP A 307 9.68 -16.54 -15.68
CA ASP A 307 8.96 -15.26 -15.57
C ASP A 307 7.99 -15.09 -16.75
N VAL A 308 6.90 -15.84 -16.69
CA VAL A 308 5.81 -15.85 -17.65
C VAL A 308 4.53 -15.33 -17.00
N MET A 309 3.68 -14.66 -17.79
CA MET A 309 2.36 -14.21 -17.35
C MET A 309 1.43 -15.40 -17.12
N HIS A 310 1.52 -16.00 -15.95
CA HIS A 310 0.65 -17.09 -15.51
C HIS A 310 -0.09 -16.65 -14.24
N PRO A 311 -1.39 -16.95 -14.07
CA PRO A 311 -2.15 -16.51 -12.89
C PRO A 311 -1.51 -16.92 -11.55
N MET A 312 -0.87 -18.09 -11.50
CA MET A 312 -0.15 -18.53 -10.30
C MET A 312 1.09 -17.69 -9.98
N ALA A 313 1.72 -17.07 -10.99
CA ALA A 313 2.90 -16.23 -10.81
C ALA A 313 2.60 -14.90 -10.09
N MET A 314 1.32 -14.53 -9.99
CA MET A 314 0.85 -13.36 -9.24
C MET A 314 0.84 -13.58 -7.72
N PHE A 315 0.96 -14.84 -7.27
CA PHE A 315 0.82 -15.20 -5.87
C PHE A 315 1.96 -16.09 -5.36
N TRP A 316 3.09 -16.19 -6.08
CA TRP A 316 4.23 -16.94 -5.52
C TRP A 316 4.70 -16.28 -4.24
N GLY A 317 5.01 -17.12 -3.25
CA GLY A 317 5.39 -16.71 -1.92
C GLY A 317 4.26 -16.23 -1.00
N VAL A 318 3.01 -16.29 -1.46
CA VAL A 318 1.84 -16.31 -0.60
C VAL A 318 1.24 -17.71 -0.65
N SER A 319 1.15 -18.35 0.51
CA SER A 319 0.46 -19.64 0.64
C SER A 319 -0.80 -19.48 1.48
N LEU A 320 -1.82 -20.30 1.22
CA LEU A 320 -3.09 -20.26 1.93
C LEU A 320 -3.26 -21.48 2.83
N PRO A 321 -2.49 -21.61 3.93
CA PRO A 321 -2.60 -22.75 4.82
C PRO A 321 -3.92 -22.64 5.61
N TRP A 322 -4.65 -23.74 5.68
CA TRP A 322 -6.01 -23.77 6.25
C TRP A 322 -6.07 -23.21 7.69
N ASN A 323 -5.02 -23.41 8.48
CA ASN A 323 -4.98 -22.93 9.86
C ASN A 323 -4.93 -21.40 9.96
N LEU A 324 -4.21 -20.72 9.06
CA LEU A 324 -4.21 -19.25 9.00
C LEU A 324 -5.52 -18.70 8.45
N LEU A 325 -6.16 -19.40 7.50
CA LEU A 325 -7.47 -19.02 6.99
C LEU A 325 -8.54 -19.09 8.09
N ILE A 326 -8.57 -20.18 8.87
CA ILE A 326 -9.47 -20.29 10.02
C ILE A 326 -9.12 -19.24 11.07
N GLY A 327 -7.83 -19.00 11.35
CA GLY A 327 -7.40 -17.95 12.27
C GLY A 327 -7.88 -16.55 11.84
N ALA A 328 -7.75 -16.22 10.55
CA ALA A 328 -8.25 -14.99 9.97
C ALA A 328 -9.79 -14.90 10.08
N SER A 329 -10.50 -15.99 9.78
CA SER A 329 -11.96 -16.05 9.95
C SER A 329 -12.40 -15.89 11.40
N LEU A 330 -11.65 -16.44 12.36
CA LEU A 330 -11.91 -16.25 13.80
C LEU A 330 -11.67 -14.79 14.22
N GLY A 331 -10.60 -14.16 13.74
CA GLY A 331 -10.37 -12.73 13.96
C GLY A 331 -11.51 -11.86 13.42
N LEU A 332 -11.95 -12.14 12.19
CA LEU A 332 -13.11 -11.48 11.59
C LEU A 332 -14.40 -11.75 12.39
N TRP A 333 -14.62 -12.98 12.85
CA TRP A 333 -15.77 -13.32 13.70
C TRP A 333 -15.76 -12.53 15.00
N LEU A 334 -14.62 -12.43 15.69
CA LEU A 334 -14.49 -11.65 16.93
C LEU A 334 -14.84 -10.17 16.72
N MET A 335 -14.58 -9.62 15.53
CA MET A 335 -15.02 -8.25 15.20
C MET A 335 -16.55 -8.10 15.11
N PHE A 336 -17.32 -9.17 14.91
CA PHE A 336 -18.79 -9.15 14.88
C PHE A 336 -19.43 -9.86 16.09
N ALA A 337 -18.65 -10.57 16.91
CA ALA A 337 -19.15 -11.32 18.05
C ALA A 337 -19.91 -10.43 19.07
N PRO A 338 -19.47 -9.20 19.39
CA PRO A 338 -20.20 -8.36 20.35
C PRO A 338 -21.64 -8.04 19.94
N SER A 339 -21.89 -7.77 18.66
CA SER A 339 -23.23 -7.45 18.16
C SER A 339 -24.15 -8.67 18.11
N THR A 340 -23.59 -9.88 17.98
CA THR A 340 -24.37 -11.14 17.95
C THR A 340 -24.61 -11.72 19.34
N LEU A 341 -23.65 -11.57 20.25
CA LEU A 341 -23.68 -12.13 21.61
C LEU A 341 -24.10 -11.14 22.70
N GLY A 342 -24.37 -9.87 22.32
CA GLY A 342 -24.84 -8.82 23.22
C GLY A 342 -23.79 -8.34 24.23
N SER A 343 -22.50 -8.51 23.93
CA SER A 343 -21.41 -7.96 24.76
C SER A 343 -21.40 -6.44 24.66
N THR A 344 -21.10 -5.75 25.77
CA THR A 344 -21.10 -4.28 25.82
C THR A 344 -19.85 -3.74 26.52
N GLY A 345 -19.64 -2.42 26.42
CA GLY A 345 -18.57 -1.74 27.14
C GLY A 345 -17.17 -2.22 26.74
N LYS A 346 -16.27 -2.37 27.73
CA LYS A 346 -14.85 -2.65 27.48
C LYS A 346 -14.61 -4.04 26.90
N ALA A 347 -15.44 -5.02 27.25
CA ALA A 347 -15.34 -6.37 26.70
C ALA A 347 -15.56 -6.35 25.18
N ALA A 348 -16.68 -5.78 24.71
CA ALA A 348 -16.97 -5.61 23.29
C ALA A 348 -15.85 -4.88 22.53
N HIS A 349 -15.31 -3.81 23.14
CA HIS A 349 -14.22 -3.07 22.52
C HIS A 349 -12.94 -3.91 22.39
N SER A 350 -12.68 -4.81 23.34
CA SER A 350 -11.56 -5.74 23.29
C SER A 350 -11.70 -6.71 22.12
N ASP A 351 -12.88 -7.28 21.92
CA ASP A 351 -13.12 -8.28 20.85
C ASP A 351 -12.98 -7.64 19.46
N HIS A 352 -13.52 -6.43 19.28
CA HIS A 352 -13.34 -5.67 18.04
C HIS A 352 -11.86 -5.38 17.74
N LEU A 353 -11.12 -4.87 18.74
CA LEU A 353 -9.72 -4.51 18.60
C LEU A 353 -8.86 -5.74 18.31
N VAL A 354 -8.94 -6.74 19.19
CA VAL A 354 -8.05 -7.90 19.12
C VAL A 354 -8.45 -8.84 17.98
N GLY A 355 -9.74 -8.93 17.63
CA GLY A 355 -10.20 -9.61 16.43
C GLY A 355 -9.58 -9.05 15.15
N ALA A 356 -9.56 -7.72 15.01
CA ALA A 356 -8.93 -7.05 13.87
C ALA A 356 -7.40 -7.26 13.82
N LEU A 357 -6.73 -7.27 14.97
CA LEU A 357 -5.29 -7.55 15.07
C LEU A 357 -4.98 -9.01 14.70
N ILE A 358 -5.78 -9.97 15.18
CA ILE A 358 -5.65 -11.39 14.82
C ILE A 358 -5.80 -11.58 13.31
N LEU A 359 -6.82 -10.97 12.71
CA LEU A 359 -7.04 -11.00 11.26
C LEU A 359 -5.84 -10.42 10.51
N THR A 360 -5.35 -9.25 10.91
CA THR A 360 -4.20 -8.58 10.30
C THR A 360 -2.96 -9.48 10.33
N VAL A 361 -2.59 -9.99 11.50
CA VAL A 361 -1.42 -10.84 11.67
C VAL A 361 -1.56 -12.15 10.90
N ALA A 362 -2.77 -12.74 10.88
CA ALA A 362 -3.02 -13.95 10.11
C ALA A 362 -2.84 -13.72 8.60
N VAL A 363 -3.30 -12.58 8.08
CA VAL A 363 -3.11 -12.21 6.66
C VAL A 363 -1.64 -11.96 6.35
N ILE A 364 -0.92 -11.18 7.18
CA ILE A 364 0.53 -10.96 7.04
C ILE A 364 1.29 -12.30 7.03
N ALA A 365 0.87 -13.26 7.85
CA ALA A 365 1.48 -14.59 7.91
C ALA A 365 1.17 -15.46 6.68
N LEU A 366 0.25 -15.10 5.78
CA LEU A 366 0.04 -15.80 4.52
C LEU A 366 1.27 -15.69 3.61
N ALA A 367 1.97 -14.55 3.65
CA ALA A 367 3.29 -14.41 3.06
C ALA A 367 4.26 -15.39 3.73
N GLU A 368 4.90 -16.28 2.98
CA GLU A 368 5.79 -17.29 3.58
C GLU A 368 6.99 -16.64 4.28
N VAL A 369 7.49 -15.51 3.75
CA VAL A 369 8.53 -14.69 4.40
C VAL A 369 8.06 -14.12 5.75
N GLY A 370 6.77 -13.79 5.86
CA GLY A 370 6.12 -13.27 7.07
C GLY A 370 5.60 -14.36 8.02
N ARG A 371 5.83 -15.64 7.72
CA ARG A 371 5.18 -16.77 8.40
C ARG A 371 5.43 -16.85 9.92
N ALA A 372 6.52 -16.26 10.40
CA ALA A 372 6.81 -16.15 11.84
C ALA A 372 5.84 -15.21 12.59
N ALA A 373 5.21 -14.25 11.89
CA ALA A 373 4.26 -13.31 12.49
C ALA A 373 3.07 -14.02 13.17
N ARG A 374 2.71 -15.24 12.72
CA ARG A 374 1.64 -16.04 13.32
C ARG A 374 1.78 -16.24 14.84
N PHE A 375 3.00 -16.24 15.38
CA PHE A 375 3.21 -16.40 16.82
C PHE A 375 2.72 -15.20 17.63
N VAL A 376 2.58 -14.01 17.02
CA VAL A 376 1.96 -12.86 17.67
C VAL A 376 0.49 -13.15 18.01
N ASN A 377 -0.21 -13.96 17.20
CA ASN A 377 -1.58 -14.39 17.50
C ASN A 377 -1.70 -15.26 18.75
N VAL A 378 -0.62 -15.88 19.23
CA VAL A 378 -0.63 -16.58 20.52
C VAL A 378 -0.87 -15.60 21.66
N LEU A 379 -0.23 -14.42 21.61
CA LEU A 379 -0.43 -13.37 22.61
C LEU A 379 -1.86 -12.81 22.55
N PHE A 380 -2.38 -12.58 21.35
CA PHE A 380 -3.75 -12.10 21.16
C PHE A 380 -4.79 -13.13 21.58
N GLY A 381 -4.60 -14.41 21.26
CA GLY A 381 -5.47 -15.49 21.71
C GLY A 381 -5.47 -15.65 23.22
N ALA A 382 -4.30 -15.53 23.87
CA ALA A 382 -4.20 -15.55 25.33
C ALA A 382 -4.94 -14.37 25.97
N TRP A 383 -4.85 -13.18 25.38
CA TRP A 383 -5.60 -12.01 25.83
C TRP A 383 -7.12 -12.22 25.69
N ILE A 384 -7.60 -12.72 24.55
CA ILE A 384 -9.03 -13.00 24.34
C ILE A 384 -9.59 -13.97 25.39
N ILE A 385 -8.82 -14.99 25.80
CA ILE A 385 -9.24 -15.90 26.88
C ILE A 385 -9.37 -15.17 28.22
N ALA A 386 -8.46 -14.25 28.52
CA ALA A 386 -8.42 -13.52 29.78
C ALA A 386 -9.40 -12.34 29.83
N ALA A 387 -9.68 -11.70 28.70
CA ALA A 387 -10.42 -10.44 28.61
C ALA A 387 -11.82 -10.47 29.27
N PRO A 388 -12.66 -11.51 29.10
CA PRO A 388 -13.98 -11.58 29.75
C PRO A 388 -13.94 -11.56 31.28
N TRP A 389 -12.82 -11.99 31.87
CA TRP A 389 -12.64 -12.03 33.33
C TRP A 389 -12.08 -10.71 33.88
N LEU A 390 -11.38 -9.95 33.03
CA LEU A 390 -10.70 -8.70 33.41
C LEU A 390 -11.52 -7.46 33.05
N LEU A 391 -12.40 -7.55 32.04
CA LEU A 391 -13.15 -6.43 31.50
C LEU A 391 -14.65 -6.58 31.79
N ALA A 392 -15.27 -5.48 32.21
CA ALA A 392 -16.71 -5.44 32.43
C ALA A 392 -17.49 -5.42 31.11
N GLY A 393 -18.64 -6.09 31.11
CA GLY A 393 -19.64 -6.06 30.02
C GLY A 393 -19.72 -7.33 29.16
N ALA A 394 -18.97 -8.37 29.49
CA ALA A 394 -19.08 -9.68 28.85
C ALA A 394 -20.34 -10.44 29.32
N THR A 395 -21.09 -11.01 28.38
CA THR A 395 -22.15 -11.98 28.67
C THR A 395 -21.57 -13.37 28.87
N THR A 396 -22.29 -14.29 29.52
CA THR A 396 -21.83 -15.69 29.67
C THR A 396 -21.58 -16.38 28.33
N ALA A 397 -22.38 -16.05 27.31
CA ALA A 397 -22.19 -16.52 25.95
C ALA A 397 -20.91 -15.94 25.32
N ALA A 398 -20.65 -14.64 25.49
CA ALA A 398 -19.41 -13.99 25.04
C ALA A 398 -18.18 -14.62 25.72
N THR A 399 -18.21 -14.84 27.04
CA THR A 399 -17.10 -15.49 27.75
C THR A 399 -16.75 -16.86 27.16
N TRP A 400 -17.75 -17.71 26.92
CA TRP A 400 -17.51 -19.02 26.30
C TRP A 400 -17.01 -18.90 24.86
N ASN A 401 -17.58 -17.99 24.07
CA ASN A 401 -17.12 -17.70 22.72
C ASN A 401 -15.64 -17.31 22.71
N ASP A 402 -15.24 -16.39 23.58
CA ASP A 402 -13.88 -15.86 23.64
C ASP A 402 -12.90 -16.91 24.12
N MET A 403 -13.28 -17.73 25.11
CA MET A 403 -12.47 -18.87 25.54
C MET A 403 -12.22 -19.85 24.39
N VAL A 404 -13.26 -20.20 23.62
CA VAL A 404 -13.13 -21.12 22.48
C VAL A 404 -12.32 -20.49 21.36
N ALA A 405 -12.65 -19.26 20.95
CA ALA A 405 -11.99 -18.55 19.86
C ALA A 405 -10.51 -18.30 20.18
N GLY A 406 -10.18 -17.81 21.38
CA GLY A 406 -8.81 -17.57 21.81
C GLY A 406 -7.99 -18.86 21.88
N THR A 407 -8.58 -19.97 22.37
CA THR A 407 -7.91 -21.28 22.39
C THR A 407 -7.64 -21.78 20.97
N LEU A 408 -8.62 -21.68 20.07
CA LEU A 408 -8.45 -22.06 18.67
C LEU A 408 -7.38 -21.22 17.99
N VAL A 409 -7.37 -19.90 18.20
CA VAL A 409 -6.35 -18.99 17.64
C VAL A 409 -4.94 -19.40 18.09
N ILE A 410 -4.75 -19.72 19.39
CA ILE A 410 -3.46 -20.21 19.90
C ILE A 410 -3.07 -21.52 19.21
N LEU A 411 -3.97 -22.51 19.18
CA LEU A 411 -3.68 -23.83 18.61
C LEU A 411 -3.37 -23.75 17.11
N LEU A 412 -4.11 -22.93 16.37
CA LEU A 412 -3.91 -22.73 14.93
C LEU A 412 -2.63 -21.94 14.60
N SER A 413 -2.06 -21.23 15.55
CA SER A 413 -0.82 -20.45 15.36
C SER A 413 0.44 -21.32 15.39
N PHE A 414 0.40 -22.52 15.98
CA PHE A 414 1.57 -23.41 16.04
C PHE A 414 1.91 -24.09 14.70
N PRO A 415 0.95 -24.73 13.99
CA PRO A 415 1.23 -25.36 12.71
C PRO A 415 1.75 -24.33 11.70
N ARG A 416 2.89 -24.62 11.08
CA ARG A 416 3.49 -23.73 10.07
C ARG A 416 2.67 -23.71 8.77
N GLY A 417 2.06 -24.83 8.42
CA GLY A 417 1.53 -25.06 7.07
C GLY A 417 2.65 -25.26 6.03
N PRO A 418 2.29 -25.51 4.76
CA PRO A 418 3.26 -25.64 3.68
C PRO A 418 4.04 -24.33 3.47
N VAL A 419 5.32 -24.49 3.12
CA VAL A 419 6.18 -23.45 2.55
C VAL A 419 6.69 -24.04 1.24
N ILE A 420 6.23 -23.46 0.15
CA ILE A 420 6.39 -24.00 -1.20
C ILE A 420 7.67 -23.44 -1.82
N GLU A 421 7.96 -22.17 -1.57
CA GLU A 421 9.03 -21.44 -2.23
C GLU A 421 10.33 -21.45 -1.41
N ARG A 422 11.44 -21.09 -2.07
CA ARG A 422 12.75 -20.93 -1.45
C ARG A 422 13.12 -19.47 -1.32
N TYR A 423 13.79 -19.12 -0.22
CA TYR A 423 14.07 -17.73 0.16
C TYR A 423 15.55 -17.48 0.52
N GLY A 424 16.45 -18.38 0.11
CA GLY A 424 17.88 -18.27 0.39
C GLY A 424 18.17 -18.07 1.88
N SER A 425 18.84 -16.98 2.24
CA SER A 425 19.21 -16.69 3.64
C SER A 425 18.02 -16.42 4.56
N PHE A 426 16.84 -16.13 4.01
CA PHE A 426 15.64 -15.89 4.81
C PHE A 426 14.99 -17.19 5.31
N GLU A 427 15.34 -18.36 4.79
CA GLU A 427 14.77 -19.65 5.21
C GLU A 427 14.88 -19.89 6.72
N GLY A 428 15.96 -19.41 7.37
CA GLY A 428 16.16 -19.53 8.81
C GLY A 428 15.11 -18.79 9.66
N TYR A 429 14.55 -17.70 9.15
CA TYR A 429 13.54 -16.89 9.85
C TYR A 429 12.11 -17.40 9.62
N ILE A 430 11.91 -18.27 8.62
CA ILE A 430 10.61 -18.85 8.28
C ILE A 430 10.32 -20.11 9.14
N ARG A 431 11.36 -20.70 9.74
CA ARG A 431 11.30 -22.00 10.45
C ARG A 431 10.37 -22.01 11.65
#